data_AF-A0A6P8QD00-F1
#
_entry.id   AF-A0A6P8QD00-F1
#
_cell.length_a   1.000
_cell.length_b   1.000
_cell.length_c   1.000
_cell.angle_alpha   90.00
_cell.angle_beta   90.00
_cell.angle_gamma   90.00
#
_symmetry.space_group_name_H-M   'P 1'
#
loop_
_entity.id
_entity.type
_entity.pdbx_description
1 polymer ?
#
loop_
_entity_poly.entity_id
_entity_poly.type
_entity_poly.pdbx_seq_one_letter_code
_entity_poly.pdbx_strand_id
1 'polypeptide(L)'
;MAVACRCVAFGMGPVQRGCFGAQVKSRFKGIEIARSKGARYRLGPELEICGYGCADHFYESDTLLHSFQVLAKLLDSPVTQDIICDVGMPVLHKNVRYNCRVIFLNRKILLIRPKMALANAGNYRELRWFTPWSKARQVEDYFLPRMIQKLTGQASRVWPYHRVKVDFALSSHDIWLSPSEPIQWRYHSPEEEISLGPACWLWDYLRRSKQAGFLLPLSGGIDSSSTACIVFSLCHQVCESVKNGNQQVLLDVRRIVNDETYTPQDSRELCSRIFTTCYMASENSSQGTQDRARLLAEQIGSYHIKLNIDTAVKAIVGIFSLVTGKVPQFRLHGGSSRENLALQNVQARLRMVLAYLLAQLGLWTRGVPGALLVLGTTNVDESLRGYFTKYDCSSADINPVGGISKADLRRFVQYSLEKFQLTALRSILSAPPTAELEPLEDGQVSQTDEADMGMTYEELSVYGRLRKISKMGPFSMFCRLVGTWKEMWTPTQVAEKVKHFFRSYAINRHKMTSLTPSYHAESYSPDDNRFDLRPFLYHSGWSWQFRCIDEEVLALKGRDEQRLFEELD
;
A
#
# COMPACT_ATOMS: atom_id res chain seq x y z
N MET A 1 -9.81 3.97 -18.10
CA MET A 1 -9.43 4.62 -19.38
C MET A 1 -9.28 3.53 -20.43
N ALA A 2 -9.79 3.75 -21.64
CA ALA A 2 -9.53 2.84 -22.76
C ALA A 2 -8.55 3.49 -23.72
N VAL A 3 -7.33 2.94 -23.81
CA VAL A 3 -6.39 3.30 -24.87
C VAL A 3 -6.84 2.52 -26.10
N ALA A 4 -7.27 3.23 -27.13
CA ALA A 4 -7.74 2.63 -28.37
C ALA A 4 -6.70 2.87 -29.45
N CYS A 5 -6.10 1.79 -29.95
CA CYS A 5 -5.76 1.76 -31.37
C CYS A 5 -7.09 1.49 -32.08
N ARG A 6 -7.47 2.21 -33.15
CA ARG A 6 -8.89 2.21 -33.60
C ARG A 6 -9.44 0.81 -33.97
N CYS A 7 -8.60 -0.19 -34.22
CA CYS A 7 -9.01 -1.60 -34.36
C CYS A 7 -8.99 -2.42 -33.05
N VAL A 8 -8.16 -2.05 -32.07
CA VAL A 8 -7.93 -2.77 -30.79
C VAL A 8 -8.06 -1.83 -29.59
N ALA A 9 -9.04 -2.08 -28.72
CA ALA A 9 -9.22 -1.33 -27.49
C ALA A 9 -8.70 -2.09 -26.27
N PHE A 10 -7.89 -1.43 -25.44
CA PHE A 10 -7.50 -1.91 -24.12
C PHE A 10 -8.48 -1.40 -23.08
N GLY A 11 -9.19 -2.27 -22.38
CA GLY A 11 -10.12 -1.86 -21.33
C GLY A 11 -9.49 -1.91 -19.95
N MET A 12 -9.23 -0.77 -19.31
CA MET A 12 -8.97 -0.71 -17.87
C MET A 12 -10.21 -0.19 -17.13
N GLY A 13 -10.75 -0.98 -16.20
CA GLY A 13 -11.84 -0.59 -15.32
C GLY A 13 -11.65 -1.14 -13.91
N PRO A 14 -12.17 -0.46 -12.87
CA PRO A 14 -12.01 -0.89 -11.49
C PRO A 14 -12.59 -2.30 -11.30
N VAL A 15 -11.84 -3.12 -10.58
CA VAL A 15 -12.15 -4.52 -10.31
C VAL A 15 -12.28 -4.69 -8.80
N GLN A 16 -13.46 -5.10 -8.33
CA GLN A 16 -13.67 -5.41 -6.91
C GLN A 16 -13.78 -6.92 -6.73
N ARG A 17 -12.89 -7.50 -5.93
CA ARG A 17 -12.81 -8.94 -5.65
C ARG A 17 -14.16 -9.51 -5.24
N GLY A 18 -14.57 -10.63 -5.85
CA GLY A 18 -15.84 -11.32 -5.53
C GLY A 18 -17.12 -10.57 -5.89
N CYS A 19 -17.05 -9.32 -6.39
CA CYS A 19 -18.22 -8.52 -6.72
C CYS A 19 -18.61 -8.68 -8.20
N PHE A 20 -19.13 -9.86 -8.56
CA PHE A 20 -19.49 -10.20 -9.94
C PHE A 20 -20.49 -9.21 -10.57
N GLY A 21 -21.45 -8.68 -9.79
CA GLY A 21 -22.45 -7.72 -10.28
C GLY A 21 -21.85 -6.38 -10.75
N ALA A 22 -20.93 -5.81 -9.99
CA ALA A 22 -20.24 -4.58 -10.38
C ALA A 22 -19.28 -4.82 -11.57
N GLN A 23 -18.66 -6.00 -11.61
CA GLN A 23 -17.77 -6.38 -12.70
C GLN A 23 -18.51 -6.48 -14.03
N VAL A 24 -19.68 -7.13 -14.08
CA VAL A 24 -20.54 -7.21 -15.29
C VAL A 24 -20.81 -5.83 -15.88
N LYS A 25 -21.29 -4.88 -15.05
CA LYS A 25 -21.60 -3.51 -15.50
C LYS A 25 -20.38 -2.79 -16.07
N SER A 26 -19.23 -2.92 -15.40
CA SER A 26 -17.96 -2.33 -15.84
C SER A 26 -17.49 -2.90 -17.19
N ARG A 27 -17.69 -4.20 -17.44
CA ARG A 27 -17.32 -4.84 -18.72
C ARG A 27 -18.20 -4.39 -19.88
N PHE A 28 -19.51 -4.35 -19.68
CA PHE A 28 -20.42 -3.85 -20.72
C PHE A 28 -20.05 -2.43 -21.15
N LYS A 29 -19.84 -1.52 -20.19
CA LYS A 29 -19.43 -0.14 -20.48
C LYS A 29 -18.09 -0.08 -21.23
N GLY A 30 -17.12 -0.92 -20.84
CA GLY A 30 -15.81 -0.98 -21.51
C GLY A 30 -15.89 -1.45 -22.97
N ILE A 31 -16.74 -2.45 -23.25
CA ILE A 31 -16.97 -2.98 -24.60
C ILE A 31 -17.77 -1.98 -25.43
N GLU A 32 -18.78 -1.34 -24.84
CA GLU A 32 -19.57 -0.29 -25.48
C GLU A 32 -18.71 0.91 -25.92
N ILE A 33 -17.83 1.40 -25.04
CA ILE A 33 -16.86 2.46 -25.39
C ILE A 33 -15.90 2.02 -26.49
N ALA A 34 -15.44 0.76 -26.47
CA ALA A 34 -14.57 0.24 -27.51
C ALA A 34 -15.28 0.25 -28.87
N ARG A 35 -16.52 -0.26 -28.90
CA ARG A 35 -17.37 -0.31 -30.10
C ARG A 35 -17.73 1.08 -30.60
N SER A 36 -18.09 2.02 -29.72
CA SER A 36 -18.42 3.40 -30.09
C SER A 36 -17.22 4.14 -30.71
N LYS A 37 -15.99 3.68 -30.43
CA LYS A 37 -14.75 4.15 -31.04
C LYS A 37 -14.32 3.36 -32.27
N GLY A 38 -15.13 2.42 -32.75
CA GLY A 38 -14.88 1.62 -33.95
C GLY A 38 -14.01 0.37 -33.74
N ALA A 39 -13.69 -0.01 -32.50
CA ALA A 39 -12.84 -1.18 -32.25
C ALA A 39 -13.53 -2.50 -32.65
N ARG A 40 -12.76 -3.39 -33.28
CA ARG A 40 -13.16 -4.75 -33.69
C ARG A 40 -12.59 -5.83 -32.78
N TYR A 41 -11.66 -5.46 -31.89
CA TYR A 41 -11.11 -6.31 -30.85
C TYR A 41 -11.02 -5.53 -29.53
N ARG A 42 -11.47 -6.14 -28.43
CA ARG A 42 -11.34 -5.58 -27.07
C ARG A 42 -10.55 -6.54 -26.21
N LEU A 43 -9.44 -6.05 -25.66
CA LEU A 43 -8.61 -6.75 -24.68
C LEU A 43 -8.95 -6.26 -23.26
N GLY A 44 -9.33 -7.19 -22.39
CA GLY A 44 -9.49 -6.93 -20.95
C GLY A 44 -8.28 -7.33 -20.09
N PRO A 45 -8.19 -6.89 -18.82
CA PRO A 45 -7.10 -7.26 -17.93
C PRO A 45 -7.16 -8.72 -17.49
N GLU A 46 -6.10 -9.19 -16.87
CA GLU A 46 -6.01 -10.53 -16.30
C GLU A 46 -7.09 -10.79 -15.24
N LEU A 47 -7.73 -11.96 -15.31
CA LEU A 47 -8.79 -12.41 -14.39
C LEU A 47 -9.90 -11.38 -14.14
N GLU A 48 -10.19 -10.51 -15.11
CA GLU A 48 -11.08 -9.36 -14.92
C GLU A 48 -12.55 -9.70 -14.59
N ILE A 49 -12.98 -10.95 -14.82
CA ILE A 49 -14.35 -11.46 -14.59
C ILE A 49 -14.65 -11.75 -13.12
N CYS A 50 -13.64 -12.12 -12.33
CA CYS A 50 -13.75 -12.38 -10.89
C CYS A 50 -12.89 -11.40 -10.08
N GLY A 51 -11.86 -10.87 -10.74
CA GLY A 51 -10.79 -10.04 -10.23
C GLY A 51 -9.55 -10.82 -9.84
N TYR A 52 -8.39 -10.25 -10.18
CA TYR A 52 -7.09 -10.88 -9.95
C TYR A 52 -6.87 -11.27 -8.48
N GLY A 53 -7.22 -10.37 -7.55
CA GLY A 53 -6.91 -10.52 -6.13
C GLY A 53 -7.87 -11.40 -5.32
N CYS A 54 -8.59 -12.36 -5.91
CA CYS A 54 -9.50 -13.23 -5.15
C CYS A 54 -8.77 -14.12 -4.12
N ALA A 55 -7.47 -14.34 -4.29
CA ALA A 55 -6.65 -15.15 -3.39
C ALA A 55 -7.28 -16.54 -3.16
N ASP A 56 -7.43 -16.99 -1.91
CA ASP A 56 -7.90 -18.34 -1.60
C ASP A 56 -9.36 -18.61 -2.03
N HIS A 57 -10.16 -17.57 -2.36
CA HIS A 57 -11.46 -17.77 -3.02
C HIS A 57 -11.32 -18.46 -4.39
N PHE A 58 -10.13 -18.49 -5.01
CA PHE A 58 -9.91 -19.33 -6.20
C PHE A 58 -10.04 -20.83 -5.92
N TYR A 59 -9.90 -21.28 -4.67
CA TYR A 59 -10.18 -22.67 -4.31
C TYR A 59 -11.67 -23.00 -4.31
N GLU A 60 -12.52 -22.02 -4.02
CA GLU A 60 -13.97 -22.17 -3.97
C GLU A 60 -14.54 -22.40 -5.38
N SER A 61 -15.39 -23.42 -5.52
CA SER A 61 -16.07 -23.73 -6.79
C SER A 61 -16.95 -22.59 -7.28
N ASP A 62 -17.48 -21.80 -6.36
CA ASP A 62 -18.40 -20.69 -6.64
C ASP A 62 -17.71 -19.60 -7.48
N THR A 63 -16.41 -19.37 -7.27
CA THR A 63 -15.63 -18.46 -8.11
C THR A 63 -15.62 -18.90 -9.58
N LEU A 64 -15.51 -20.20 -9.85
CA LEU A 64 -15.60 -20.74 -11.21
C LEU A 64 -17.02 -20.62 -11.76
N LEU A 65 -18.03 -21.04 -10.97
CA LEU A 65 -19.43 -21.02 -11.36
C LEU A 65 -19.90 -19.61 -11.72
N HIS A 66 -19.67 -18.64 -10.84
CA HIS A 66 -20.10 -17.26 -11.06
C HIS A 66 -19.33 -16.60 -12.20
N SER A 67 -18.06 -16.96 -12.41
CA SER A 67 -17.31 -16.52 -13.59
C SER A 67 -17.95 -17.00 -14.89
N PHE A 68 -18.43 -18.25 -14.94
CA PHE A 68 -19.18 -18.76 -16.09
C PHE A 68 -20.56 -18.12 -16.25
N GLN A 69 -21.25 -17.78 -15.15
CA GLN A 69 -22.50 -17.00 -15.21
C GLN A 69 -22.27 -15.59 -15.77
N VAL A 70 -21.17 -14.94 -15.41
CA VAL A 70 -20.78 -13.65 -16.00
C VAL A 70 -20.44 -13.81 -17.48
N LEU A 71 -19.66 -14.83 -17.86
CA LEU A 71 -19.34 -15.12 -19.25
C LEU A 71 -20.61 -15.37 -20.07
N ALA A 72 -21.59 -16.12 -19.54
CA ALA A 72 -22.88 -16.35 -20.19
C ALA A 72 -23.62 -15.04 -20.47
N LYS A 73 -23.66 -14.11 -19.50
CA LYS A 73 -24.24 -12.78 -19.68
C LYS A 73 -23.50 -11.95 -20.73
N LEU A 74 -22.17 -12.05 -20.79
CA LEU A 74 -21.37 -11.36 -21.81
C LEU A 74 -21.66 -11.92 -23.20
N LEU A 75 -21.70 -13.24 -23.36
CA LEU A 75 -21.99 -13.91 -24.64
C LEU A 75 -23.37 -13.52 -25.18
N ASP A 76 -24.39 -13.47 -24.33
CA ASP A 76 -25.77 -13.19 -24.75
C ASP A 76 -26.02 -11.69 -25.07
N SER A 77 -25.12 -10.80 -24.64
CA SER A 77 -25.35 -9.35 -24.73
C SER A 77 -25.17 -8.81 -26.16
N PRO A 78 -26.07 -7.92 -26.63
CA PRO A 78 -25.96 -7.33 -27.97
C PRO A 78 -24.75 -6.41 -28.13
N VAL A 79 -24.17 -5.91 -27.02
CA VAL A 79 -22.99 -5.03 -27.08
C VAL A 79 -21.73 -5.75 -27.55
N THR A 80 -21.68 -7.08 -27.44
CA THR A 80 -20.53 -7.90 -27.87
C THR A 80 -20.66 -8.41 -29.29
N GLN A 81 -21.66 -7.95 -30.04
CA GLN A 81 -21.84 -8.30 -31.45
C GLN A 81 -20.80 -7.58 -32.33
N ASP A 82 -20.22 -8.33 -33.27
CA ASP A 82 -19.24 -7.87 -34.27
C ASP A 82 -17.98 -7.23 -33.69
N ILE A 83 -17.58 -7.70 -32.49
CA ILE A 83 -16.34 -7.35 -31.81
C ILE A 83 -15.77 -8.59 -31.09
N ILE A 84 -14.49 -8.90 -31.34
CA ILE A 84 -13.79 -9.96 -30.60
C ILE A 84 -13.56 -9.48 -29.18
N CYS A 85 -13.97 -10.27 -28.20
CA CYS A 85 -13.78 -9.99 -26.79
C CYS A 85 -12.79 -10.99 -26.18
N ASP A 86 -11.69 -10.49 -25.62
CA ASP A 86 -10.74 -11.26 -24.82
C ASP A 86 -10.90 -10.88 -23.34
N VAL A 87 -11.42 -11.82 -22.54
CA VAL A 87 -11.69 -11.66 -21.11
C VAL A 87 -10.90 -12.67 -20.27
N GLY A 88 -10.57 -12.31 -19.04
CA GLY A 88 -9.83 -13.19 -18.12
C GLY A 88 -10.71 -13.82 -17.04
N MET A 89 -10.62 -15.13 -16.83
CA MET A 89 -11.29 -15.85 -15.73
C MET A 89 -10.56 -17.16 -15.35
N PRO A 90 -10.77 -17.68 -14.12
CA PRO A 90 -10.28 -19.01 -13.77
C PRO A 90 -11.09 -20.08 -14.50
N VAL A 91 -10.42 -21.13 -14.98
CA VAL A 91 -11.06 -22.26 -15.65
C VAL A 91 -10.50 -23.57 -15.11
N LEU A 92 -11.38 -24.50 -14.78
CA LEU A 92 -11.01 -25.86 -14.36
C LEU A 92 -11.09 -26.80 -15.56
N HIS A 93 -9.98 -27.40 -15.94
CA HIS A 93 -9.88 -28.38 -17.03
C HIS A 93 -9.23 -29.66 -16.53
N LYS A 94 -9.91 -30.80 -16.66
CA LYS A 94 -9.45 -32.11 -16.17
C LYS A 94 -8.94 -32.07 -14.72
N ASN A 95 -9.73 -31.46 -13.83
CA ASN A 95 -9.41 -31.22 -12.41
C ASN A 95 -8.20 -30.32 -12.12
N VAL A 96 -7.64 -29.67 -13.14
CA VAL A 96 -6.55 -28.70 -12.96
C VAL A 96 -7.07 -27.30 -13.21
N ARG A 97 -6.76 -26.37 -12.29
CA ARG A 97 -7.21 -24.98 -12.37
C ARG A 97 -6.17 -24.14 -13.08
N TYR A 98 -6.62 -23.41 -14.10
CA TYR A 98 -5.80 -22.53 -14.91
C TYR A 98 -6.31 -21.08 -14.83
N ASN A 99 -5.38 -20.14 -14.86
CA ASN A 99 -5.66 -18.74 -15.12
C ASN A 99 -5.76 -18.57 -16.65
N CYS A 100 -6.94 -18.23 -17.16
CA CYS A 100 -7.22 -18.29 -18.58
C CYS A 100 -7.66 -16.96 -19.17
N ARG A 101 -7.32 -16.78 -20.44
CA ARG A 101 -8.03 -15.89 -21.37
C ARG A 101 -9.14 -16.68 -22.05
N VAL A 102 -10.34 -16.12 -22.13
CA VAL A 102 -11.48 -16.67 -22.88
C VAL A 102 -11.79 -15.68 -23.99
N ILE A 103 -11.61 -16.12 -25.23
CA ILE A 103 -11.79 -15.29 -26.42
C ILE A 103 -13.09 -15.72 -27.09
N PHE A 104 -13.98 -14.78 -27.36
CA PHE A 104 -15.27 -15.04 -27.97
C PHE A 104 -15.69 -13.96 -28.97
N LEU A 105 -16.55 -14.34 -29.91
CA LEU A 105 -17.16 -13.48 -30.93
C LEU A 105 -18.55 -14.01 -31.24
N ASN A 106 -19.55 -13.13 -31.38
CA ASN A 106 -20.88 -13.46 -31.88
C ASN A 106 -21.48 -14.73 -31.24
N ARG A 107 -21.54 -14.76 -29.90
CA ARG A 107 -22.06 -15.87 -29.07
C ARG A 107 -21.30 -17.20 -29.23
N LYS A 108 -20.07 -17.19 -29.73
CA LYS A 108 -19.22 -18.39 -29.85
C LYS A 108 -17.89 -18.17 -29.14
N ILE A 109 -17.51 -19.13 -28.31
CA ILE A 109 -16.16 -19.18 -27.74
C ILE A 109 -15.21 -19.69 -28.82
N LEU A 110 -14.16 -18.93 -29.09
CA LEU A 110 -13.15 -19.21 -30.11
C LEU A 110 -11.97 -19.98 -29.52
N LEU A 111 -11.48 -19.56 -28.34
CA LEU A 111 -10.32 -20.15 -27.69
C LEU A 111 -10.34 -19.88 -26.17
N ILE A 112 -9.95 -20.88 -25.38
CA ILE A 112 -9.58 -20.71 -23.97
C ILE A 112 -8.07 -20.91 -23.88
N ARG A 113 -7.33 -19.85 -23.53
CA ARG A 113 -5.87 -19.83 -23.49
C ARG A 113 -5.39 -19.79 -22.02
N PRO A 114 -4.93 -20.90 -21.45
CA PRO A 114 -4.39 -20.95 -20.09
C PRO A 114 -2.98 -20.32 -20.03
N LYS A 115 -2.67 -19.59 -18.95
CA LYS A 115 -1.36 -18.97 -18.71
C LYS A 115 -0.27 -20.04 -18.57
N MET A 116 0.92 -19.77 -19.12
CA MET A 116 2.04 -20.74 -19.18
C MET A 116 3.16 -20.44 -18.19
N ALA A 117 3.33 -19.18 -17.79
CA ALA A 117 4.28 -18.76 -16.77
C ALA A 117 3.50 -18.03 -15.68
N LEU A 118 3.61 -18.52 -14.44
CA LEU A 118 2.85 -18.00 -13.30
C LEU A 118 3.75 -17.15 -12.39
N ALA A 119 3.25 -16.01 -11.93
CA ALA A 119 3.96 -15.12 -11.05
C ALA A 119 3.97 -15.67 -9.61
N ASN A 120 5.16 -15.87 -9.04
CA ASN A 120 5.33 -16.48 -7.71
C ASN A 120 6.43 -15.81 -6.87
N ALA A 121 6.56 -14.49 -6.98
CA ALA A 121 7.54 -13.68 -6.27
C ALA A 121 6.90 -12.42 -5.67
N GLY A 122 7.44 -11.94 -4.54
CA GLY A 122 6.95 -10.76 -3.84
C GLY A 122 5.49 -10.94 -3.40
N ASN A 123 4.60 -10.05 -3.85
CA ASN A 123 3.16 -10.13 -3.57
C ASN A 123 2.44 -11.24 -4.34
N TYR A 124 3.06 -11.77 -5.40
CA TYR A 124 2.46 -12.77 -6.27
C TYR A 124 2.73 -14.19 -5.79
N ARG A 125 1.71 -15.03 -5.86
CA ARG A 125 1.76 -16.45 -5.48
C ARG A 125 0.75 -17.28 -6.26
N GLU A 126 0.71 -17.06 -7.58
CA GLU A 126 -0.26 -17.69 -8.47
C GLU A 126 -0.20 -19.22 -8.44
N LEU A 127 0.98 -19.81 -8.20
CA LEU A 127 1.15 -21.26 -8.08
C LEU A 127 0.38 -21.86 -6.89
N ARG A 128 -0.03 -21.04 -5.92
CA ARG A 128 -0.93 -21.48 -4.85
C ARG A 128 -2.27 -21.93 -5.43
N TRP A 129 -2.81 -21.24 -6.43
CA TRP A 129 -4.19 -21.45 -6.91
C TRP A 129 -4.28 -22.06 -8.31
N PHE A 130 -3.24 -21.87 -9.13
CA PHE A 130 -3.21 -22.20 -10.54
C PHE A 130 -2.01 -23.07 -10.92
N THR A 131 -2.16 -23.85 -11.98
CA THR A 131 -1.09 -24.63 -12.60
C THR A 131 -0.69 -24.00 -13.94
N PRO A 132 0.60 -23.90 -14.30
CA PRO A 132 1.00 -23.45 -15.62
C PRO A 132 0.61 -24.49 -16.68
N TRP A 133 0.17 -24.03 -17.85
CA TRP A 133 -0.01 -24.93 -18.98
C TRP A 133 1.35 -25.38 -19.54
N SER A 134 1.64 -26.69 -19.48
CA SER A 134 2.93 -27.27 -19.87
C SER A 134 2.98 -27.81 -21.30
N LYS A 135 1.83 -28.02 -21.95
CA LYS A 135 1.76 -28.62 -23.30
C LYS A 135 1.93 -27.56 -24.38
N ALA A 136 3.14 -27.04 -24.52
CA ALA A 136 3.46 -26.00 -25.49
C ALA A 136 3.04 -26.42 -26.92
N ARG A 137 2.42 -25.50 -27.66
CA ARG A 137 1.91 -25.71 -29.03
C ARG A 137 0.85 -26.81 -29.19
N GLN A 138 0.27 -27.29 -28.08
CA GLN A 138 -0.82 -28.26 -28.08
C GLN A 138 -2.09 -27.61 -27.53
N VAL A 139 -3.23 -28.08 -28.01
CA VAL A 139 -4.57 -27.73 -27.52
C VAL A 139 -5.31 -29.01 -27.14
N GLU A 140 -6.27 -28.88 -26.23
CA GLU A 140 -7.17 -29.98 -25.86
C GLU A 140 -8.61 -29.52 -25.97
N ASP A 141 -9.51 -30.48 -26.20
CA ASP A 141 -10.94 -30.22 -26.09
C ASP A 141 -11.30 -29.83 -24.65
N TYR A 142 -11.92 -28.66 -24.53
CA TYR A 142 -12.54 -28.20 -23.29
C TYR A 142 -14.05 -28.46 -23.34
N PHE A 143 -14.56 -29.29 -22.43
CA PHE A 143 -15.98 -29.54 -22.31
C PHE A 143 -16.66 -28.34 -21.64
N LEU A 144 -17.37 -27.53 -22.44
CA LEU A 144 -18.07 -26.36 -21.94
C LEU A 144 -19.13 -26.73 -20.90
N PRO A 145 -19.36 -25.93 -19.85
CA PRO A 145 -20.49 -26.12 -18.95
C PRO A 145 -21.83 -26.10 -19.71
N ARG A 146 -22.81 -26.90 -19.28
CA ARG A 146 -24.14 -27.00 -19.94
C ARG A 146 -24.79 -25.63 -20.18
N MET A 147 -24.62 -24.68 -19.27
CA MET A 147 -25.16 -23.32 -19.42
C MET A 147 -24.57 -22.57 -20.62
N ILE A 148 -23.30 -22.80 -20.93
CA ILE A 148 -22.62 -22.19 -22.09
C ILE A 148 -23.00 -22.96 -23.35
N GLN A 149 -23.02 -24.29 -23.31
CA GLN A 149 -23.44 -25.11 -24.47
C GLN A 149 -24.83 -24.73 -24.96
N LYS A 150 -25.79 -24.53 -24.05
CA LYS A 150 -27.16 -24.10 -24.40
C LYS A 150 -27.19 -22.74 -25.12
N LEU A 151 -26.30 -21.81 -24.75
CA LEU A 151 -26.24 -20.47 -25.33
C LEU A 151 -25.50 -20.46 -26.67
N THR A 152 -24.39 -21.19 -26.77
CA THR A 152 -23.52 -21.13 -27.95
C THR A 152 -23.85 -22.21 -28.97
N GLY A 153 -24.52 -23.31 -28.59
CA GLY A 153 -24.73 -24.48 -29.44
C GLY A 153 -23.43 -25.21 -29.82
N GLN A 154 -22.33 -25.01 -29.09
CA GLN A 154 -21.04 -25.65 -29.36
C GLN A 154 -20.90 -26.98 -28.60
N ALA A 155 -20.55 -28.05 -29.32
CA ALA A 155 -20.04 -29.32 -28.81
C ALA A 155 -18.63 -29.60 -29.40
N SER A 156 -17.73 -30.22 -28.63
CA SER A 156 -16.27 -30.28 -28.83
C SER A 156 -15.80 -31.04 -30.08
N ARG A 157 -14.70 -30.59 -30.73
CA ARG A 157 -13.93 -31.29 -31.80
C ARG A 157 -12.46 -30.78 -31.89
N VAL A 158 -11.47 -31.66 -32.15
CA VAL A 158 -10.02 -31.34 -32.32
C VAL A 158 -9.47 -31.68 -33.72
N TRP A 159 -8.42 -30.93 -34.15
CA TRP A 159 -7.42 -31.31 -35.18
C TRP A 159 -5.99 -30.84 -34.78
N PRO A 160 -4.88 -31.44 -35.27
CA PRO A 160 -3.50 -31.08 -34.89
C PRO A 160 -2.97 -29.84 -35.65
N TYR A 161 -2.21 -28.97 -34.96
CA TYR A 161 -1.84 -27.60 -35.38
C TYR A 161 -3.04 -26.69 -35.68
N HIS A 162 -3.75 -26.32 -34.61
CA HIS A 162 -5.03 -25.65 -34.72
C HIS A 162 -4.88 -24.13 -34.95
N ARG A 163 -4.94 -23.71 -36.22
CA ARG A 163 -5.34 -22.34 -36.56
C ARG A 163 -6.85 -22.26 -36.38
N VAL A 164 -7.32 -21.53 -35.37
CA VAL A 164 -8.75 -21.20 -35.24
C VAL A 164 -9.06 -20.24 -36.38
N LYS A 165 -9.61 -20.77 -37.49
CA LYS A 165 -10.10 -19.93 -38.59
C LYS A 165 -11.36 -19.23 -38.10
N VAL A 166 -11.27 -17.92 -37.92
CA VAL A 166 -12.39 -17.06 -37.57
C VAL A 166 -12.79 -16.33 -38.84
N ASP A 167 -14.04 -16.48 -39.26
CA ASP A 167 -14.60 -15.77 -40.41
C ASP A 167 -14.94 -14.33 -40.01
N PHE A 168 -13.88 -13.54 -39.79
CA PHE A 168 -13.97 -12.15 -39.34
C PHE A 168 -12.73 -11.36 -39.77
N ALA A 169 -12.95 -10.21 -40.40
CA ALA A 169 -11.89 -9.29 -40.74
C ALA A 169 -11.70 -8.25 -39.62
N LEU A 170 -10.47 -8.14 -39.10
CA LEU A 170 -10.12 -7.12 -38.10
C LEU A 170 -10.15 -5.69 -38.68
N SER A 171 -9.84 -5.55 -39.97
CA SER A 171 -10.01 -4.31 -40.73
C SER A 171 -11.32 -4.35 -41.52
N SER A 172 -12.03 -3.23 -41.55
CA SER A 172 -13.13 -2.99 -42.49
C SER A 172 -12.69 -2.01 -43.58
N HIS A 173 -13.41 -1.97 -44.71
CA HIS A 173 -13.19 -1.03 -45.81
C HIS A 173 -13.57 0.40 -45.40
N ASP A 174 -12.80 1.00 -44.50
CA ASP A 174 -12.95 2.40 -44.10
C ASP A 174 -11.72 3.17 -44.56
N ILE A 175 -11.83 3.74 -45.76
CA ILE A 175 -10.79 4.50 -46.47
C ILE A 175 -10.41 5.81 -45.77
N TRP A 176 -11.18 6.21 -44.75
CA TRP A 176 -10.98 7.45 -44.00
C TRP A 176 -10.21 7.25 -42.68
N LEU A 177 -9.73 6.02 -42.41
CA LEU A 177 -8.95 5.71 -41.22
C LEU A 177 -7.52 6.26 -41.32
N SER A 178 -7.22 7.31 -40.56
CA SER A 178 -5.84 7.80 -40.37
C SER A 178 -5.06 6.94 -39.36
N PRO A 179 -3.75 6.69 -39.58
CA PRO A 179 -2.89 6.05 -38.60
C PRO A 179 -2.81 6.87 -37.30
N SER A 180 -2.51 6.21 -36.18
CA SER A 180 -2.27 6.91 -34.91
C SER A 180 -0.86 7.48 -34.89
N GLU A 181 -0.74 8.78 -34.62
CA GLU A 181 0.56 9.45 -34.51
C GLU A 181 1.36 8.96 -33.29
N PRO A 182 2.71 8.88 -33.38
CA PRO A 182 3.56 8.60 -32.23
C PRO A 182 3.36 9.65 -31.12
N ILE A 183 3.37 9.20 -29.87
CA ILE A 183 3.32 10.08 -28.69
C ILE A 183 4.57 9.91 -27.83
N GLN A 184 5.03 10.99 -27.22
CA GLN A 184 6.04 10.92 -26.18
C GLN A 184 5.38 10.62 -24.83
N TRP A 185 5.83 9.55 -24.18
CA TRP A 185 5.30 9.17 -22.87
C TRP A 185 5.76 10.14 -21.80
N ARG A 186 4.83 10.60 -20.96
CA ARG A 186 5.12 11.45 -19.79
C ARG A 186 5.01 10.62 -18.54
N TYR A 187 6.10 10.50 -17.80
CA TYR A 187 6.15 9.84 -16.50
C TYR A 187 5.88 10.86 -15.39
N HIS A 188 5.33 10.38 -14.29
CA HIS A 188 5.19 11.15 -13.06
C HIS A 188 6.53 11.21 -12.31
N SER A 189 6.76 12.28 -11.57
CA SER A 189 7.84 12.28 -10.58
C SER A 189 7.50 11.34 -9.41
N PRO A 190 8.49 10.88 -8.61
CA PRO A 190 8.20 10.07 -7.42
C PRO A 190 7.21 10.74 -6.45
N GLU A 191 7.31 12.06 -6.25
CA GLU A 191 6.41 12.82 -5.39
C GLU A 191 4.99 12.91 -5.98
N GLU A 192 4.87 13.04 -7.31
CA GLU A 192 3.59 12.95 -8.00
C GLU A 192 2.97 11.56 -7.84
N GLU A 193 3.74 10.49 -8.00
CA GLU A 193 3.26 9.12 -7.79
C GLU A 193 2.75 8.91 -6.35
N ILE A 194 3.45 9.45 -5.35
CA ILE A 194 3.01 9.45 -3.94
C ILE A 194 1.74 10.27 -3.75
N SER A 195 1.61 11.41 -4.44
CA SER A 195 0.40 12.25 -4.36
C SER A 195 -0.83 11.58 -4.99
N LEU A 196 -0.64 10.70 -5.99
CA LEU A 196 -1.72 10.14 -6.81
C LEU A 196 -2.11 8.72 -6.37
N GLY A 197 -1.14 7.83 -6.19
CA GLY A 197 -1.35 6.39 -5.96
C GLY A 197 -2.06 6.11 -4.64
N PRO A 198 -1.44 6.43 -3.48
CA PRO A 198 -2.07 6.35 -2.16
C PRO A 198 -3.40 7.11 -2.07
N ALA A 199 -3.55 8.26 -2.73
CA ALA A 199 -4.79 9.04 -2.73
C ALA A 199 -5.94 8.30 -3.45
N CYS A 200 -5.68 7.77 -4.65
CA CYS A 200 -6.64 6.93 -5.37
C CYS A 200 -6.97 5.65 -4.59
N TRP A 201 -5.99 5.08 -3.87
CA TRP A 201 -6.17 3.90 -3.03
C TRP A 201 -7.11 4.19 -1.86
N LEU A 202 -6.91 5.30 -1.14
CA LEU A 202 -7.80 5.73 -0.07
C LEU A 202 -9.22 6.01 -0.58
N TRP A 203 -9.37 6.61 -1.77
CA TRP A 203 -10.69 6.84 -2.38
C TRP A 203 -11.44 5.53 -2.61
N ASP A 204 -10.75 4.55 -3.19
CA ASP A 204 -11.29 3.22 -3.40
C ASP A 204 -11.63 2.50 -2.08
N TYR A 205 -10.79 2.65 -1.04
CA TYR A 205 -11.05 2.10 0.28
C TYR A 205 -12.29 2.73 0.93
N LEU A 206 -12.40 4.05 0.93
CA LEU A 206 -13.52 4.77 1.54
C LEU A 206 -14.84 4.40 0.87
N ARG A 207 -14.90 4.50 -0.47
CA ARG A 207 -16.16 4.26 -1.19
C ARG A 207 -16.61 2.80 -1.11
N ARG A 208 -15.69 1.84 -1.02
CA ARG A 208 -16.01 0.40 -1.00
C ARG A 208 -16.22 -0.16 0.41
N SER A 209 -15.56 0.41 1.42
CA SER A 209 -15.80 0.06 2.83
C SER A 209 -17.15 0.58 3.34
N LYS A 210 -17.76 1.53 2.62
CA LYS A 210 -18.99 2.23 3.00
C LYS A 210 -18.88 3.03 4.30
N GLN A 211 -17.65 3.37 4.70
CA GLN A 211 -17.40 4.29 5.81
C GLN A 211 -17.69 5.73 5.40
N ALA A 212 -17.89 6.59 6.39
CA ALA A 212 -18.28 7.99 6.20
C ALA A 212 -17.08 8.93 6.07
N GLY A 213 -15.88 8.48 6.44
CA GLY A 213 -14.67 9.28 6.30
C GLY A 213 -13.45 8.64 6.95
N PHE A 214 -12.49 9.48 7.30
CA PHE A 214 -11.22 9.11 7.93
C PHE A 214 -11.00 9.84 9.25
N LEU A 215 -10.32 9.17 10.17
CA LEU A 215 -9.75 9.76 11.37
C LEU A 215 -8.23 9.61 11.34
N LEU A 216 -7.50 10.71 11.51
CA LEU A 216 -6.04 10.73 11.59
C LEU A 216 -5.57 11.30 12.93
N PRO A 217 -4.83 10.53 13.74
CA PRO A 217 -3.98 11.06 14.80
C PRO A 217 -2.88 11.96 14.20
N LEU A 218 -3.07 13.27 14.25
CA LEU A 218 -2.18 14.26 13.63
C LEU A 218 -1.21 14.78 14.69
N SER A 219 0.08 14.43 14.56
CA SER A 219 1.11 14.75 15.55
C SER A 219 1.87 16.06 15.29
N GLY A 220 1.72 16.66 14.11
CA GLY A 220 2.54 17.81 13.69
C GLY A 220 3.98 17.43 13.27
N GLY A 221 4.24 16.13 13.08
CA GLY A 221 5.45 15.58 12.46
C GLY A 221 5.26 15.23 10.98
N ILE A 222 6.34 14.83 10.31
CA ILE A 222 6.36 14.58 8.85
C ILE A 222 5.39 13.49 8.41
N ASP A 223 5.31 12.37 9.12
CA ASP A 223 4.60 11.20 8.60
C ASP A 223 3.07 11.36 8.68
N SER A 224 2.58 11.91 9.80
CA SER A 224 1.16 12.25 9.94
C SER A 224 0.77 13.39 9.01
N SER A 225 1.65 14.37 8.80
CA SER A 225 1.44 15.44 7.82
C SER A 225 1.41 14.92 6.38
N SER A 226 2.27 13.95 6.04
CA SER A 226 2.25 13.28 4.73
C SER A 226 0.92 12.57 4.50
N THR A 227 0.42 11.86 5.50
CA THR A 227 -0.89 11.20 5.44
C THR A 227 -2.02 12.22 5.24
N ALA A 228 -1.97 13.37 5.92
CA ALA A 228 -2.92 14.46 5.73
C ALA A 228 -2.86 15.04 4.30
N CYS A 229 -1.66 15.24 3.74
CA CYS A 229 -1.48 15.69 2.36
C CYS A 229 -2.04 14.69 1.34
N ILE A 230 -1.93 13.37 1.58
CA ILE A 230 -2.51 12.34 0.72
C ILE A 230 -4.05 12.42 0.74
N VAL A 231 -4.67 12.61 1.92
CA VAL A 231 -6.13 12.79 2.01
C VAL A 231 -6.57 14.09 1.33
N PHE A 232 -5.78 15.16 1.43
CA PHE A 232 -6.07 16.40 0.71
C PHE A 232 -5.94 16.25 -0.81
N SER A 233 -4.92 15.53 -1.29
CA SER A 233 -4.76 15.15 -2.70
C SER A 233 -5.96 14.33 -3.21
N LEU A 234 -6.45 13.39 -2.40
CA LEU A 234 -7.70 12.65 -2.69
C LEU A 234 -8.86 13.62 -2.91
N CYS A 235 -9.04 14.61 -2.04
CA CYS A 235 -10.12 15.59 -2.17
C CYS A 235 -9.99 16.38 -3.48
N HIS A 236 -8.77 16.77 -3.86
CA HIS A 236 -8.50 17.46 -5.12
C HIS A 236 -8.88 16.61 -6.34
N GLN A 237 -8.46 15.34 -6.34
CA GLN A 237 -8.74 14.39 -7.41
C GLN A 237 -10.23 14.11 -7.58
N VAL A 238 -10.97 14.07 -6.46
CA VAL A 238 -12.42 13.92 -6.47
C VAL A 238 -13.09 15.15 -7.08
N CYS A 239 -12.71 16.35 -6.65
CA CYS A 239 -13.23 17.61 -7.20
C CYS A 239 -12.96 17.70 -8.71
N GLU A 240 -11.73 17.43 -9.14
CA GLU A 240 -11.34 17.42 -10.55
C GLU A 240 -12.13 16.37 -11.35
N SER A 241 -12.30 15.16 -10.81
CA SER A 241 -13.08 14.10 -11.46
C SER A 241 -14.55 14.49 -11.65
N VAL A 242 -15.17 15.13 -10.65
CA VAL A 242 -16.56 15.63 -10.76
C VAL A 242 -16.63 16.76 -11.78
N LYS A 243 -15.70 17.71 -11.74
CA LYS A 243 -15.60 18.80 -12.72
C LYS A 243 -15.47 18.28 -14.16
N ASN A 244 -14.74 17.18 -14.34
CA ASN A 244 -14.59 16.49 -15.62
C ASN A 244 -15.79 15.60 -16.01
N GLY A 245 -16.92 15.70 -15.30
CA GLY A 245 -18.17 15.02 -15.65
C GLY A 245 -18.26 13.56 -15.21
N ASN A 246 -17.43 13.11 -14.27
CA ASN A 246 -17.49 11.72 -13.79
C ASN A 246 -18.68 11.48 -12.85
N GLN A 247 -19.81 11.05 -13.42
CA GLN A 247 -21.04 10.78 -12.70
C GLN A 247 -20.90 9.73 -11.58
N GLN A 248 -20.04 8.71 -11.76
CA GLN A 248 -19.86 7.69 -10.73
C GLN A 248 -19.18 8.26 -9.49
N VAL A 249 -18.16 9.11 -9.67
CA VAL A 249 -17.49 9.78 -8.55
C VAL A 249 -18.47 10.71 -7.84
N LEU A 250 -19.29 11.47 -8.57
CA LEU A 250 -20.29 12.34 -7.99
C LEU A 250 -21.31 11.57 -7.12
N LEU A 251 -21.83 10.44 -7.63
CA LEU A 251 -22.74 9.57 -6.87
C LEU A 251 -22.06 9.00 -5.61
N ASP A 252 -20.80 8.57 -5.72
CA ASP A 252 -20.05 8.04 -4.59
C ASP A 252 -19.81 9.10 -3.51
N VAL A 253 -19.45 10.33 -3.89
CA VAL A 253 -19.27 11.46 -2.95
C VAL A 253 -20.57 11.78 -2.23
N ARG A 254 -21.67 11.97 -2.97
CA ARG A 254 -23.00 12.28 -2.41
C ARG A 254 -23.44 11.24 -1.38
N ARG A 255 -23.19 9.96 -1.67
CA ARG A 255 -23.43 8.85 -0.74
C ARG A 255 -22.55 8.94 0.51
N ILE A 256 -21.25 9.20 0.35
CA ILE A 256 -20.30 9.27 1.48
C ILE A 256 -20.66 10.41 2.43
N VAL A 257 -20.98 11.60 1.89
CA VAL A 257 -21.35 12.77 2.71
C VAL A 257 -22.82 12.77 3.13
N ASN A 258 -23.60 11.79 2.68
CA ASN A 258 -25.03 11.67 2.92
C ASN A 258 -25.84 12.93 2.51
N ASP A 259 -25.55 13.48 1.33
CA ASP A 259 -26.20 14.66 0.76
C ASP A 259 -26.33 14.50 -0.76
N GLU A 260 -27.55 14.29 -1.26
CA GLU A 260 -27.83 14.05 -2.68
C GLU A 260 -27.65 15.28 -3.57
N THR A 261 -27.70 16.48 -2.98
CA THR A 261 -27.57 17.75 -3.71
C THR A 261 -26.13 18.20 -3.81
N TYR A 262 -25.27 17.67 -2.93
CA TYR A 262 -23.87 18.07 -2.84
C TYR A 262 -23.09 17.83 -4.13
N THR A 263 -22.29 18.82 -4.51
CA THR A 263 -21.39 18.75 -5.66
C THR A 263 -20.07 19.39 -5.26
N PRO A 264 -18.99 18.61 -5.07
CA PRO A 264 -17.72 19.14 -4.55
C PRO A 264 -17.08 20.11 -5.55
N GLN A 265 -16.82 21.34 -5.11
CA GLN A 265 -16.11 22.36 -5.88
C GLN A 265 -14.80 22.79 -5.23
N ASP A 266 -14.78 22.87 -3.89
CA ASP A 266 -13.59 23.18 -3.10
C ASP A 266 -13.09 21.90 -2.38
N SER A 267 -11.81 21.60 -2.58
CA SER A 267 -11.15 20.46 -1.93
C SER A 267 -11.13 20.59 -0.40
N ARG A 268 -11.04 21.82 0.15
CA ARG A 268 -11.04 22.06 1.60
C ARG A 268 -12.41 21.76 2.21
N GLU A 269 -13.47 22.13 1.51
CA GLU A 269 -14.85 21.88 1.95
C GLU A 269 -15.16 20.39 1.91
N LEU A 270 -14.78 19.67 0.85
CA LEU A 270 -14.87 18.20 0.81
C LEU A 270 -14.08 17.56 1.96
N CYS A 271 -12.83 18.01 2.18
CA CYS A 271 -11.97 17.54 3.24
C CYS A 271 -12.63 17.70 4.62
N SER A 272 -13.31 18.82 4.89
CA SER A 272 -14.03 19.06 6.15
C SER A 272 -15.12 18.04 6.45
N ARG A 273 -15.77 17.50 5.39
CA ARG A 273 -16.86 16.52 5.53
C ARG A 273 -16.34 15.11 5.76
N ILE A 274 -15.24 14.73 5.11
CA ILE A 274 -14.76 13.34 5.11
C ILE A 274 -13.52 13.11 5.96
N PHE A 275 -12.90 14.16 6.51
CA PHE A 275 -11.63 14.03 7.22
C PHE A 275 -11.65 14.69 8.60
N THR A 276 -11.44 13.88 9.62
CA THR A 276 -11.25 14.31 11.02
C THR A 276 -9.79 14.12 11.42
N THR A 277 -9.14 15.18 11.88
CA THR A 277 -7.79 15.12 12.44
C THR A 277 -7.84 15.29 13.95
N CYS A 278 -6.96 14.62 14.69
CA CYS A 278 -6.94 14.70 16.14
C CYS A 278 -5.51 14.85 16.67
N TYR A 279 -5.22 15.95 17.36
CA TYR A 279 -3.99 16.16 18.11
C TYR A 279 -4.21 15.78 19.58
N MET A 280 -3.44 14.80 20.06
CA MET A 280 -3.58 14.22 21.39
C MET A 280 -2.34 14.54 22.23
N ALA A 281 -2.37 15.71 22.87
CA ALA A 281 -1.30 16.25 23.70
C ALA A 281 -1.11 15.45 24.99
N SER A 282 0.11 15.45 25.50
CA SER A 282 0.45 15.09 26.89
C SER A 282 1.18 16.26 27.56
N GLU A 283 1.47 16.14 28.85
CA GLU A 283 2.29 17.10 29.61
C GLU A 283 3.67 17.34 28.99
N ASN A 284 4.16 16.36 28.22
CA ASN A 284 5.43 16.38 27.51
C ASN A 284 5.37 17.05 26.12
N SER A 285 4.17 17.38 25.63
CA SER A 285 4.00 17.90 24.26
C SER A 285 4.33 19.38 24.18
N SER A 286 5.07 19.79 23.16
CA SER A 286 5.42 21.18 22.94
C SER A 286 4.27 21.95 22.28
N GLN A 287 4.20 23.26 22.55
CA GLN A 287 3.28 24.15 21.84
C GLN A 287 3.58 24.18 20.33
N GLY A 288 4.83 23.95 19.94
CA GLY A 288 5.26 23.90 18.55
C GLY A 288 4.62 22.77 17.74
N THR A 289 4.61 21.52 18.24
CA THR A 289 3.95 20.40 17.53
C THR A 289 2.46 20.62 17.40
N GLN A 290 1.84 21.14 18.45
CA GLN A 290 0.41 21.45 18.47
C GLN A 290 0.04 22.52 17.43
N ASP A 291 0.80 23.61 17.35
CA ASP A 291 0.53 24.67 16.37
C ASP A 291 0.72 24.19 14.93
N ARG A 292 1.74 23.34 14.67
CA ARG A 292 1.92 22.74 13.35
C ARG A 292 0.74 21.87 12.94
N ALA A 293 0.26 21.01 13.84
CA ALA A 293 -0.90 20.16 13.59
C ALA A 293 -2.16 20.99 13.32
N ARG A 294 -2.42 22.01 14.14
CA ARG A 294 -3.56 22.92 14.00
C ARG A 294 -3.52 23.69 12.68
N LEU A 295 -2.40 24.35 12.37
CA LEU A 295 -2.25 25.14 11.14
C LEU A 295 -2.41 24.29 9.89
N LEU A 296 -1.85 23.07 9.86
CA LEU A 296 -2.03 22.17 8.73
C LEU A 296 -3.50 21.76 8.59
N ALA A 297 -4.16 21.40 9.69
CA ALA A 297 -5.58 21.02 9.70
C ALA A 297 -6.49 22.15 9.20
N GLU A 298 -6.22 23.39 9.62
CA GLU A 298 -6.91 24.61 9.15
C GLU A 298 -6.70 24.81 7.64
N GLN A 299 -5.47 24.65 7.13
CA GLN A 299 -5.16 24.85 5.70
C GLN A 299 -5.83 23.80 4.80
N ILE A 300 -5.80 22.52 5.18
CA ILE A 300 -6.47 21.46 4.40
C ILE A 300 -7.98 21.45 4.59
N GLY A 301 -8.51 22.10 5.63
CA GLY A 301 -9.94 22.19 5.93
C GLY A 301 -10.51 21.02 6.73
N SER A 302 -9.69 20.17 7.35
CA SER A 302 -10.20 19.01 8.12
C SER A 302 -10.92 19.43 9.40
N TYR A 303 -11.86 18.61 9.88
CA TYR A 303 -12.43 18.79 11.23
C TYR A 303 -11.38 18.44 12.29
N HIS A 304 -10.83 19.45 12.96
CA HIS A 304 -9.70 19.28 13.88
C HIS A 304 -10.15 19.16 15.35
N ILE A 305 -9.70 18.12 16.02
CA ILE A 305 -9.92 17.88 17.45
C ILE A 305 -8.59 18.06 18.17
N LYS A 306 -8.61 18.83 19.26
CA LYS A 306 -7.50 18.92 20.21
C LYS A 306 -7.96 18.34 21.54
N LEU A 307 -7.18 17.42 22.11
CA LEU A 307 -7.42 16.88 23.44
C LEU A 307 -6.10 16.65 24.18
N ASN A 308 -6.20 16.49 25.50
CA ASN A 308 -5.09 16.15 26.37
C ASN A 308 -5.33 14.76 26.99
N ILE A 309 -4.32 13.89 27.00
CA ILE A 309 -4.43 12.50 27.46
C ILE A 309 -4.01 12.29 28.93
N ASP A 310 -3.48 13.30 29.60
CA ASP A 310 -2.83 13.16 30.90
C ASP A 310 -3.78 12.65 31.98
N THR A 311 -5.06 13.04 31.91
CA THR A 311 -6.08 12.52 32.85
C THR A 311 -6.21 11.00 32.74
N ALA A 312 -6.23 10.47 31.51
CA ALA A 312 -6.28 9.02 31.27
C ALA A 312 -4.95 8.34 31.64
N VAL A 313 -3.81 8.96 31.32
CA VAL A 313 -2.48 8.44 31.69
C VAL A 313 -2.36 8.33 33.21
N LYS A 314 -2.69 9.39 33.95
CA LYS A 314 -2.66 9.44 35.42
C LYS A 314 -3.59 8.41 36.04
N ALA A 315 -4.78 8.20 35.48
CA ALA A 315 -5.69 7.15 35.94
C ALA A 315 -5.08 5.75 35.77
N ILE A 316 -4.50 5.43 34.62
CA ILE A 316 -3.88 4.12 34.36
C ILE A 316 -2.65 3.88 35.25
N VAL A 317 -1.77 4.88 35.36
CA VAL A 317 -0.59 4.80 36.25
C VAL A 317 -1.02 4.70 37.71
N GLY A 318 -2.07 5.43 38.11
CA GLY A 318 -2.66 5.37 39.44
C GLY A 318 -3.18 3.98 39.80
N ILE A 319 -3.88 3.30 38.87
CA ILE A 319 -4.31 1.91 39.05
C ILE A 319 -3.10 0.99 39.24
N PHE A 320 -2.06 1.14 38.41
CA PHE A 320 -0.82 0.35 38.55
C PHE A 320 -0.17 0.56 39.93
N SER A 321 -0.07 1.81 40.39
CA SER A 321 0.52 2.14 41.68
C SER A 321 -0.31 1.64 42.86
N LEU A 322 -1.64 1.70 42.76
CA LEU A 322 -2.54 1.14 43.78
C LEU A 322 -2.37 -0.38 43.92
N VAL A 323 -2.24 -1.10 42.81
CA VAL A 323 -2.12 -2.57 42.81
C VAL A 323 -0.72 -3.05 43.20
N THR A 324 0.34 -2.33 42.81
CA THR A 324 1.73 -2.79 42.97
C THR A 324 2.49 -2.13 44.12
N GLY A 325 1.98 -1.02 44.67
CA GLY A 325 2.67 -0.20 45.66
C GLY A 325 3.89 0.56 45.11
N LYS A 326 4.11 0.59 43.79
CA LYS A 326 5.24 1.29 43.15
C LYS A 326 4.77 2.34 42.14
N VAL A 327 5.49 3.45 42.06
CA VAL A 327 5.23 4.52 41.09
C VAL A 327 6.38 4.56 40.09
N PRO A 328 6.15 4.21 38.81
CA PRO A 328 7.19 4.30 37.79
C PRO A 328 7.55 5.76 37.50
N GLN A 329 8.82 6.03 37.21
CA GLN A 329 9.32 7.38 36.92
C GLN A 329 9.95 7.48 35.52
N PHE A 330 9.91 8.67 34.92
CA PHE A 330 10.68 8.97 33.71
C PHE A 330 12.18 9.01 34.04
N ARG A 331 13.02 8.82 33.02
CA ARG A 331 14.49 8.81 33.18
C ARG A 331 15.01 10.13 33.77
N LEU A 332 14.47 11.27 33.30
CA LEU A 332 14.79 12.61 33.83
C LEU A 332 14.45 12.79 35.31
N HIS A 333 13.58 11.94 35.86
CA HIS A 333 13.20 11.96 37.27
C HIS A 333 13.84 10.80 38.07
N GLY A 334 14.86 10.13 37.53
CA GLY A 334 15.59 9.04 38.20
C GLY A 334 15.04 7.63 37.92
N GLY A 335 14.05 7.48 37.04
CA GLY A 335 13.50 6.18 36.67
C GLY A 335 14.43 5.34 35.80
N SER A 336 14.30 4.02 35.87
CA SER A 336 15.07 3.10 35.01
C SER A 336 14.65 3.17 33.54
N SER A 337 15.50 2.70 32.61
CA SER A 337 15.15 2.59 31.18
C SER A 337 13.87 1.79 30.93
N ARG A 338 13.54 0.82 31.79
CA ARG A 338 12.31 0.03 31.70
C ARG A 338 11.09 0.86 32.07
N GLU A 339 11.15 1.62 33.15
CA GLU A 339 10.06 2.49 33.61
C GLU A 339 9.79 3.60 32.60
N ASN A 340 10.85 4.25 32.13
CA ASN A 340 10.79 5.29 31.13
C ASN A 340 10.09 4.81 29.84
N LEU A 341 10.52 3.66 29.31
CA LEU A 341 9.89 3.06 28.14
C LEU A 341 8.43 2.63 28.41
N ALA A 342 8.11 2.15 29.61
CA ALA A 342 6.75 1.78 29.96
C ALA A 342 5.81 2.99 29.98
N LEU A 343 6.23 4.12 30.56
CA LEU A 343 5.46 5.36 30.60
C LEU A 343 5.21 5.94 29.19
N GLN A 344 6.22 5.95 28.33
CA GLN A 344 6.05 6.33 26.93
C GLN A 344 5.05 5.42 26.21
N ASN A 345 5.16 4.10 26.41
CA ASN A 345 4.25 3.14 25.81
C ASN A 345 2.80 3.30 26.28
N VAL A 346 2.56 3.66 27.55
CA VAL A 346 1.21 3.93 28.07
C VAL A 346 0.58 5.11 27.33
N GLN A 347 1.33 6.22 27.19
CA GLN A 347 0.87 7.38 26.43
C GLN A 347 0.56 7.01 24.96
N ALA A 348 1.46 6.28 24.31
CA ALA A 348 1.31 5.86 22.92
C ALA A 348 0.05 4.97 22.71
N ARG A 349 -0.22 4.03 23.60
CA ARG A 349 -1.40 3.15 23.53
C ARG A 349 -2.71 3.86 23.85
N LEU A 350 -2.70 4.80 24.79
CA LEU A 350 -3.91 5.57 25.12
C LEU A 350 -4.35 6.46 23.95
N ARG A 351 -3.41 6.99 23.17
CA ARG A 351 -3.72 7.69 21.91
C ARG A 351 -4.45 6.78 20.92
N MET A 352 -4.06 5.51 20.81
CA MET A 352 -4.77 4.54 19.97
C MET A 352 -6.20 4.31 20.46
N VAL A 353 -6.39 4.09 21.76
CA VAL A 353 -7.72 3.90 22.36
C VAL A 353 -8.64 5.09 22.05
N LEU A 354 -8.14 6.31 22.23
CA LEU A 354 -8.90 7.54 21.94
C LEU A 354 -9.15 7.73 20.44
N ALA A 355 -8.19 7.38 19.58
CA ALA A 355 -8.38 7.45 18.13
C ALA A 355 -9.56 6.57 17.67
N TYR A 356 -9.63 5.32 18.14
CA TYR A 356 -10.76 4.44 17.80
C TYR A 356 -12.08 4.89 18.42
N LEU A 357 -12.05 5.41 19.66
CA LEU A 357 -13.26 5.97 20.28
C LEU A 357 -13.83 7.13 19.46
N LEU A 358 -12.96 8.06 19.02
CA LEU A 358 -13.35 9.16 18.14
C LEU A 358 -13.77 8.68 16.75
N ALA A 359 -13.16 7.62 16.23
CA ALA A 359 -13.51 7.10 14.92
C ALA A 359 -14.92 6.48 14.91
N GLN A 360 -15.30 5.85 16.02
CA GLN A 360 -16.61 5.23 16.19
C GLN A 360 -17.70 6.25 16.58
N LEU A 361 -17.38 7.24 17.42
CA LEU A 361 -18.39 8.14 18.01
C LEU A 361 -18.27 9.61 17.58
N GLY A 362 -17.19 10.02 16.92
CA GLY A 362 -16.95 11.42 16.55
C GLY A 362 -17.90 11.97 15.48
N LEU A 363 -18.52 11.12 14.67
CA LEU A 363 -19.62 11.53 13.79
C LEU A 363 -20.96 11.56 14.53
N TRP A 364 -21.18 10.60 15.44
CA TRP A 364 -22.36 10.54 16.29
C TRP A 364 -22.53 11.79 17.15
N THR A 365 -21.45 12.35 17.73
CA THR A 365 -21.49 13.61 18.49
C THR A 365 -21.91 14.81 17.62
N ARG A 366 -21.82 14.69 16.31
CA ARG A 366 -22.22 15.70 15.32
C ARG A 366 -23.57 15.40 14.67
N GLY A 367 -24.27 14.35 15.10
CA GLY A 367 -25.53 13.91 14.50
C GLY A 367 -25.40 13.34 13.09
N VAL A 368 -24.18 12.96 12.68
CA VAL A 368 -23.90 12.39 11.35
C VAL A 368 -23.81 10.86 11.46
N PRO A 369 -24.47 10.09 10.58
CA PRO A 369 -24.38 8.63 10.61
C PRO A 369 -23.04 8.12 10.08
N GLY A 370 -22.69 6.89 10.46
CA GLY A 370 -21.49 6.18 9.99
C GLY A 370 -20.32 6.29 10.95
N ALA A 371 -19.20 5.67 10.56
CA ALA A 371 -17.95 5.67 11.30
C ALA A 371 -16.78 6.08 10.39
N LEU A 372 -15.65 6.34 11.00
CA LEU A 372 -14.42 6.76 10.34
C LEU A 372 -13.42 5.61 10.30
N LEU A 373 -12.65 5.50 9.21
CA LEU A 373 -11.47 4.65 9.15
C LEU A 373 -10.29 5.33 9.85
N VAL A 374 -9.67 4.67 10.81
CA VAL A 374 -8.45 5.16 11.46
C VAL A 374 -7.27 4.99 10.50
N LEU A 375 -6.54 6.09 10.26
CA LEU A 375 -5.35 6.12 9.43
C LEU A 375 -4.08 6.00 10.27
N GLY A 376 -3.21 5.05 9.93
CA GLY A 376 -1.87 4.90 10.49
C GLY A 376 -0.84 5.72 9.74
N THR A 377 0.29 6.01 10.39
CA THR A 377 1.32 6.92 9.86
C THR A 377 2.74 6.36 9.92
N THR A 378 2.95 5.13 10.39
CA THR A 378 4.30 4.54 10.46
C THR A 378 4.86 4.37 9.05
N ASN A 379 6.08 4.82 8.79
CA ASN A 379 6.74 4.65 7.48
C ASN A 379 7.46 3.29 7.35
N VAL A 380 7.97 2.99 6.16
CA VAL A 380 8.57 1.67 5.85
C VAL A 380 9.86 1.40 6.65
N ASP A 381 10.63 2.45 6.95
CA ASP A 381 11.94 2.33 7.61
C ASP A 381 11.77 2.06 9.11
N GLU A 382 10.85 2.78 9.77
CA GLU A 382 10.42 2.51 11.14
C GLU A 382 9.79 1.12 11.28
N SER A 383 8.99 0.73 10.30
CA SER A 383 8.39 -0.62 10.23
C SER A 383 9.48 -1.69 10.18
N LEU A 384 10.49 -1.51 9.32
CA LEU A 384 11.61 -2.44 9.16
C LEU A 384 12.43 -2.56 10.46
N ARG A 385 12.74 -1.43 11.09
CA ARG A 385 13.47 -1.38 12.36
C ARG A 385 12.64 -1.90 13.54
N GLY A 386 11.32 -1.78 13.43
CA GLY A 386 10.36 -1.99 14.52
C GLY A 386 10.42 -0.88 15.57
N TYR A 387 10.71 0.35 15.13
CA TYR A 387 10.76 1.56 15.96
C TYR A 387 9.37 2.19 16.06
N PHE A 388 8.49 1.53 16.81
CA PHE A 388 7.15 1.99 17.17
C PHE A 388 6.65 1.17 18.37
N THR A 389 5.66 1.66 19.10
CA THR A 389 5.08 0.92 20.22
C THR A 389 4.06 -0.09 19.70
N LYS A 390 4.17 -1.36 20.10
CA LYS A 390 3.17 -2.35 19.70
C LYS A 390 1.80 -1.95 20.26
N TYR A 391 0.82 -1.81 19.36
CA TYR A 391 -0.56 -1.37 19.63
C TYR A 391 -0.72 0.11 20.04
N ASP A 392 0.18 0.99 19.60
CA ASP A 392 -0.08 2.43 19.56
C ASP A 392 -0.79 2.85 18.26
N CYS A 393 -0.76 4.13 17.89
CA CYS A 393 -1.33 4.63 16.64
C CYS A 393 -0.67 4.08 15.35
N SER A 394 0.40 3.27 15.45
CA SER A 394 0.88 2.42 14.36
C SER A 394 -0.09 1.29 14.01
N SER A 395 -1.00 0.94 14.94
CA SER A 395 -2.10 -0.01 14.78
C SER A 395 -3.41 0.76 14.49
N ALA A 396 -3.76 0.84 13.22
CA ALA A 396 -4.90 1.54 12.64
C ALA A 396 -5.65 0.59 11.69
N ASP A 397 -6.68 1.06 10.99
CA ASP A 397 -7.39 0.23 10.00
C ASP A 397 -6.55 0.06 8.74
N ILE A 398 -5.97 1.16 8.24
CA ILE A 398 -5.13 1.20 7.03
C ILE A 398 -4.04 2.28 7.14
N ASN A 399 -2.90 2.05 6.46
CA ASN A 399 -1.77 2.99 6.47
C ASN A 399 -1.34 3.35 5.03
N PRO A 400 -1.61 4.57 4.54
CA PRO A 400 -1.26 4.98 3.17
C PRO A 400 0.23 5.25 2.96
N VAL A 401 1.01 5.46 4.03
CA VAL A 401 2.44 5.78 3.95
C VAL A 401 3.36 4.64 4.39
N GLY A 402 2.82 3.53 4.90
CA GLY A 402 3.61 2.43 5.47
C GLY A 402 4.48 1.65 4.49
N GLY A 403 4.34 1.91 3.19
CA GLY A 403 5.24 1.38 2.16
C GLY A 403 6.22 2.41 1.60
N ILE A 404 6.34 3.62 2.16
CA ILE A 404 7.13 4.73 1.62
C ILE A 404 8.30 5.06 2.57
N SER A 405 9.47 5.37 2.01
CA SER A 405 10.68 5.75 2.76
C SER A 405 10.53 7.10 3.46
N LYS A 406 11.20 7.29 4.61
CA LYS A 406 11.19 8.58 5.33
C LYS A 406 11.73 9.71 4.46
N ALA A 407 12.73 9.42 3.63
CA ALA A 407 13.34 10.37 2.71
C ALA A 407 12.33 10.85 1.66
N ASP A 408 11.57 9.93 1.06
CA ASP A 408 10.55 10.29 0.06
C ASP A 408 9.34 10.95 0.69
N LEU A 409 8.99 10.64 1.95
CA LEU A 409 7.97 11.41 2.68
C LEU A 409 8.39 12.88 2.88
N ARG A 410 9.66 13.15 3.23
CA ARG A 410 10.17 14.53 3.31
C ARG A 410 10.08 15.25 1.96
N ARG A 411 10.50 14.59 0.87
CA ARG A 411 10.39 15.13 -0.49
C ARG A 411 8.94 15.38 -0.90
N PHE A 412 8.04 14.45 -0.58
CA PHE A 412 6.62 14.57 -0.85
C PHE A 412 5.96 15.72 -0.07
N VAL A 413 6.36 15.96 1.19
CA VAL A 413 5.88 17.11 1.96
C VAL A 413 6.35 18.43 1.33
N GLN A 414 7.60 18.49 0.86
CA GLN A 414 8.09 19.65 0.10
C GLN A 414 7.30 19.86 -1.20
N TYR A 415 7.06 18.79 -1.96
CA TYR A 415 6.20 18.84 -3.15
C TYR A 415 4.79 19.35 -2.80
N SER A 416 4.20 18.85 -1.71
CA SER A 416 2.85 19.23 -1.27
C SER A 416 2.75 20.69 -0.85
N LEU A 417 3.81 21.24 -0.25
CA LEU A 417 3.91 22.66 0.06
C LEU A 417 3.76 23.50 -1.19
N GLU A 418 4.46 23.14 -2.27
CA GLU A 418 4.45 23.89 -3.53
C GLU A 418 3.17 23.63 -4.35
N LYS A 419 2.77 22.37 -4.47
CA LYS A 419 1.62 21.95 -5.27
C LYS A 419 0.29 22.41 -4.69
N PHE A 420 0.13 22.30 -3.37
CA PHE A 420 -1.12 22.59 -2.67
C PHE A 420 -1.08 23.90 -1.88
N GLN A 421 0.04 24.63 -1.90
CA GLN A 421 0.21 25.93 -1.22
C GLN A 421 -0.02 25.86 0.30
N LEU A 422 0.38 24.74 0.92
CA LEU A 422 0.22 24.49 2.35
C LEU A 422 1.43 25.02 3.13
N THR A 423 1.40 26.31 3.51
CA THR A 423 2.53 26.97 4.17
C THR A 423 2.89 26.40 5.54
N ALA A 424 1.95 25.73 6.23
CA ALA A 424 2.20 25.06 7.51
C ALA A 424 3.33 24.01 7.40
N LEU A 425 3.47 23.39 6.22
CA LEU A 425 4.48 22.36 5.94
C LEU A 425 5.92 22.87 6.05
N ARG A 426 6.18 24.18 5.88
CA ARG A 426 7.52 24.77 6.07
C ARG A 426 8.05 24.49 7.47
N SER A 427 7.22 24.78 8.47
CA SER A 427 7.57 24.59 9.88
C SER A 427 7.69 23.12 10.26
N ILE A 428 6.95 22.23 9.58
CA ILE A 428 7.02 20.77 9.79
C ILE A 428 8.32 20.20 9.22
N LEU A 429 8.76 20.66 8.05
CA LEU A 429 10.02 20.23 7.42
C LEU A 429 11.26 20.69 8.18
N SER A 430 11.21 21.88 8.79
CA SER A 430 12.31 22.44 9.59
C SER A 430 12.39 21.86 11.00
N ALA A 431 11.33 21.23 11.50
CA ALA A 431 11.31 20.67 12.85
C ALA A 431 12.20 19.42 12.92
N PRO A 432 12.97 19.24 14.02
CA PRO A 432 13.73 18.02 14.24
C PRO A 432 12.77 16.82 14.42
N PRO A 433 13.09 15.64 13.86
CA PRO A 433 12.30 14.43 14.05
C PRO A 433 12.46 13.91 15.49
N THR A 434 11.35 13.87 16.23
CA THR A 434 11.32 13.45 17.63
C THR A 434 9.93 13.01 18.08
N ALA A 435 9.89 12.05 19.00
CA ALA A 435 8.72 11.67 19.77
C ALA A 435 8.68 12.42 21.12
N GLU A 436 7.78 13.39 21.27
CA GLU A 436 7.54 14.15 22.51
C GLU A 436 6.78 13.30 23.56
N LEU A 437 7.38 12.18 23.97
CA LEU A 437 6.83 11.23 24.95
C LEU A 437 7.56 11.24 26.30
N GLU A 438 8.73 11.86 26.35
CA GLU A 438 9.51 12.11 27.56
C GLU A 438 9.39 13.57 27.99
N PRO A 439 9.54 13.89 29.29
CA PRO A 439 9.60 15.27 29.75
C PRO A 439 10.66 16.07 28.99
N LEU A 440 10.36 17.34 28.73
CA LEU A 440 11.29 18.24 28.07
C LEU A 440 12.43 18.60 29.04
N GLU A 441 13.66 18.61 28.54
CA GLU A 441 14.85 19.05 29.28
C GLU A 441 15.04 20.55 28.96
N ASP A 442 14.90 21.43 29.95
CA ASP A 442 14.90 22.90 29.77
C ASP A 442 13.91 23.44 28.71
N GLY A 443 12.77 22.76 28.55
CA GLY A 443 11.75 23.12 27.55
C GLY A 443 12.12 22.72 26.12
N GLN A 444 13.23 22.00 25.93
CA GLN A 444 13.64 21.42 24.66
C GLN A 444 13.47 19.90 24.66
N VAL A 445 13.35 19.37 23.46
CA VAL A 445 13.23 17.93 23.23
C VAL A 445 14.55 17.26 23.60
N SER A 446 14.48 16.25 24.47
CA SER A 446 15.64 15.53 25.00
C SER A 446 16.39 14.68 23.96
N GLN A 447 15.70 14.14 22.95
CA GLN A 447 16.30 13.18 22.01
C GLN A 447 15.61 13.15 20.63
N THR A 448 16.39 12.96 19.57
CA THR A 448 15.88 12.73 18.20
C THR A 448 15.65 11.25 17.93
N ASP A 449 14.77 10.95 16.97
CA ASP A 449 14.44 9.56 16.61
C ASP A 449 15.67 8.76 16.15
N GLU A 450 16.55 9.37 15.35
CA GLU A 450 17.76 8.71 14.84
C GLU A 450 18.77 8.41 15.95
N ALA A 451 18.89 9.30 16.95
CA ALA A 451 19.74 9.08 18.11
C ALA A 451 19.23 7.91 18.95
N ASP A 452 17.91 7.79 19.16
CA ASP A 452 17.32 6.65 19.89
C ASP A 452 17.41 5.33 19.13
N MET A 453 17.23 5.36 17.81
CA MET A 453 17.41 4.18 16.97
C MET A 453 18.88 3.72 16.91
N GLY A 454 19.83 4.65 17.09
CA GLY A 454 21.26 4.43 16.89
C GLY A 454 21.64 4.22 15.43
N MET A 455 20.84 4.79 14.51
CA MET A 455 21.03 4.73 13.06
C MET A 455 20.19 5.80 12.37
N THR A 456 20.69 6.35 11.27
CA THR A 456 19.95 7.34 10.49
C THR A 456 18.89 6.68 9.59
N TYR A 457 17.90 7.45 9.15
CA TYR A 457 16.92 6.98 8.18
C TYR A 457 17.56 6.63 6.82
N GLU A 458 18.64 7.32 6.46
CA GLU A 458 19.41 7.01 5.25
C GLU A 458 20.10 5.64 5.36
N GLU A 459 20.74 5.35 6.50
CA GLU A 459 21.31 4.03 6.80
C GLU A 459 20.23 2.94 6.78
N LEU A 460 19.07 3.19 7.39
CA LEU A 460 17.94 2.26 7.41
C LEU A 460 17.43 1.91 6.00
N SER A 461 17.29 2.90 5.13
CA SER A 461 16.93 2.69 3.73
C SER A 461 17.95 1.83 3.00
N VAL A 462 19.26 2.04 3.24
CA VAL A 462 20.33 1.19 2.67
C VAL A 462 20.21 -0.24 3.20
N TYR A 463 20.06 -0.44 4.51
CA TYR A 463 19.90 -1.77 5.10
C TYR A 463 18.67 -2.49 4.55
N GLY A 464 17.54 -1.79 4.40
CA GLY A 464 16.30 -2.31 3.82
C GLY A 464 16.50 -2.82 2.40
N ARG A 465 17.11 -2.01 1.52
CA ARG A 465 17.41 -2.39 0.14
C ARG A 465 18.39 -3.57 0.07
N LEU A 466 19.48 -3.55 0.83
CA LEU A 466 20.44 -4.67 0.84
C LEU A 466 19.80 -5.98 1.34
N ARG A 467 19.00 -5.90 2.42
CA ARG A 467 18.30 -7.05 3.00
C ARG A 467 17.27 -7.63 2.04
N LYS A 468 16.40 -6.80 1.46
CA LYS A 468 15.21 -7.27 0.72
C LYS A 468 15.41 -7.32 -0.79
N ILE A 469 16.06 -6.33 -1.40
CA ILE A 469 16.31 -6.30 -2.85
C ILE A 469 17.54 -7.16 -3.17
N SER A 470 18.67 -6.87 -2.52
CA SER A 470 19.93 -7.61 -2.74
C SER A 470 20.03 -8.94 -2.00
N LYS A 471 19.01 -9.30 -1.21
CA LYS A 471 18.88 -10.60 -0.51
C LYS A 471 20.03 -10.90 0.47
N MET A 472 20.60 -9.88 1.10
CA MET A 472 21.75 -10.02 1.98
C MET A 472 21.36 -10.35 3.43
N GLY A 473 22.00 -11.39 3.98
CA GLY A 473 22.05 -11.62 5.44
C GLY A 473 23.14 -10.77 6.12
N PRO A 474 23.40 -10.97 7.43
CA PRO A 474 24.33 -10.13 8.18
C PRO A 474 25.74 -10.07 7.57
N PHE A 475 26.34 -11.22 7.29
CA PHE A 475 27.70 -11.29 6.75
C PHE A 475 27.81 -10.67 5.35
N SER A 476 26.90 -11.02 4.43
CA SER A 476 26.90 -10.44 3.07
C SER A 476 26.68 -8.92 3.08
N MET A 477 25.84 -8.42 4.00
CA MET A 477 25.63 -6.97 4.16
C MET A 477 26.90 -6.30 4.66
N PHE A 478 27.58 -6.88 5.64
CA PHE A 478 28.87 -6.41 6.12
C PHE A 478 29.91 -6.34 4.99
N CYS A 479 30.15 -7.44 4.26
CA CYS A 479 31.11 -7.45 3.14
C CYS A 479 30.79 -6.39 2.09
N ARG A 480 29.51 -6.16 1.80
CA ARG A 480 29.08 -5.12 0.86
C ARG A 480 29.36 -3.73 1.40
N LEU A 481 29.05 -3.46 2.66
CA LEU A 481 29.14 -2.14 3.25
C LEU A 481 30.58 -1.75 3.58
N VAL A 482 31.46 -2.68 3.95
CA VAL A 482 32.88 -2.37 4.19
C VAL A 482 33.53 -1.71 2.97
N GLY A 483 33.27 -2.24 1.77
CA GLY A 483 33.77 -1.61 0.54
C GLY A 483 33.04 -0.32 0.19
N THR A 484 31.71 -0.26 0.40
CA THR A 484 30.88 0.89 0.01
C THR A 484 31.11 2.11 0.92
N TRP A 485 31.41 1.87 2.20
CA TRP A 485 31.55 2.88 3.24
C TRP A 485 32.99 3.06 3.72
N LYS A 486 33.97 2.53 2.98
CA LYS A 486 35.40 2.55 3.36
C LYS A 486 35.95 3.95 3.68
N GLU A 487 35.40 5.00 3.06
CA GLU A 487 35.82 6.39 3.28
C GLU A 487 35.17 7.02 4.52
N MET A 488 34.06 6.46 5.00
CA MET A 488 33.29 7.00 6.12
C MET A 488 33.51 6.21 7.42
N TRP A 489 33.76 4.89 7.31
CA TRP A 489 33.75 3.98 8.45
C TRP A 489 34.82 2.90 8.33
N THR A 490 35.45 2.57 9.46
CA THR A 490 36.35 1.41 9.56
C THR A 490 35.58 0.09 9.48
N PRO A 491 36.22 -1.03 9.11
CA PRO A 491 35.58 -2.35 9.14
C PRO A 491 34.92 -2.69 10.49
N THR A 492 35.53 -2.29 11.60
CA THR A 492 34.98 -2.50 12.96
C THR A 492 33.66 -1.75 13.15
N GLN A 493 33.60 -0.48 12.76
CA GLN A 493 32.38 0.34 12.88
C GLN A 493 31.26 -0.16 11.95
N VAL A 494 31.60 -0.60 10.74
CA VAL A 494 30.61 -1.22 9.83
C VAL A 494 30.05 -2.50 10.44
N ALA A 495 30.91 -3.34 11.03
CA ALA A 495 30.46 -4.55 11.73
C ALA A 495 29.50 -4.22 12.88
N GLU A 496 29.80 -3.23 13.71
CA GLU A 496 28.93 -2.79 14.81
C GLU A 496 27.57 -2.31 14.30
N LYS A 497 27.55 -1.47 13.25
CA LYS A 497 26.32 -0.97 12.63
C LYS A 497 25.46 -2.11 12.07
N VAL A 498 26.05 -3.03 11.32
CA VAL A 498 25.33 -4.19 10.76
C VAL A 498 24.79 -5.10 11.87
N LYS A 499 25.59 -5.38 12.90
CA LYS A 499 25.17 -6.19 14.05
C LYS A 499 24.03 -5.52 14.81
N HIS A 500 24.13 -4.21 15.05
CA HIS A 500 23.09 -3.42 15.68
C HIS A 500 21.78 -3.51 14.90
N PHE A 501 21.81 -3.28 13.58
CA PHE A 501 20.63 -3.40 12.70
C PHE A 501 19.99 -4.80 12.77
N PHE A 502 20.75 -5.88 12.61
CA PHE A 502 20.17 -7.23 12.59
C PHE A 502 19.66 -7.70 13.95
N ARG A 503 20.32 -7.32 15.05
CA ARG A 503 19.82 -7.56 16.42
C ARG A 503 18.49 -6.86 16.63
N SER A 504 18.47 -5.58 16.32
CA SER A 504 17.33 -4.67 16.35
C SER A 504 16.12 -5.14 15.54
N TYR A 505 16.36 -5.52 14.28
CA TYR A 505 15.36 -6.12 13.40
C TYR A 505 14.80 -7.43 14.00
N ALA A 506 15.67 -8.31 14.51
CA ALA A 506 15.28 -9.62 15.02
C ALA A 506 14.39 -9.52 16.26
N ILE A 507 14.77 -8.71 17.25
CA ILE A 507 13.98 -8.56 18.50
C ILE A 507 12.61 -7.93 18.25
N ASN A 508 12.49 -7.06 17.25
CA ASN A 508 11.26 -6.34 16.97
C ASN A 508 10.40 -6.96 15.86
N ARG A 509 10.85 -8.02 15.17
CA ARG A 509 10.10 -8.59 14.04
C ARG A 509 8.68 -9.03 14.42
N HIS A 510 8.47 -9.46 15.65
CA HIS A 510 7.15 -9.82 16.19
C HIS A 510 6.12 -8.67 16.16
N LYS A 511 6.54 -7.41 15.99
CA LYS A 511 5.64 -6.28 15.81
C LYS A 511 5.03 -6.24 14.41
N MET A 512 5.76 -6.73 13.39
CA MET A 512 5.33 -6.71 12.00
C MET A 512 4.16 -7.66 11.70
N THR A 513 4.00 -8.72 12.51
CA THR A 513 2.91 -9.69 12.33
C THR A 513 1.54 -9.09 12.62
N SER A 514 1.49 -8.00 13.38
CA SER A 514 0.27 -7.30 13.75
C SER A 514 0.28 -5.82 13.34
N LEU A 515 1.20 -5.41 12.47
CA LEU A 515 1.24 -4.04 11.97
C LEU A 515 0.11 -3.82 10.96
N THR A 516 -0.42 -2.60 10.95
CA THR A 516 -1.47 -2.15 10.04
C THR A 516 -1.17 -2.48 8.57
N PRO A 517 -2.15 -2.99 7.80
CA PRO A 517 -1.97 -3.18 6.36
C PRO A 517 -1.70 -1.86 5.66
N SER A 518 -0.64 -1.80 4.86
CA SER A 518 -0.19 -0.58 4.20
C SER A 518 -0.33 -0.61 2.67
N TYR A 519 -0.39 0.58 2.07
CA TYR A 519 -0.20 0.75 0.64
C TYR A 519 1.20 0.24 0.25
N HIS A 520 1.28 -0.56 -0.82
CA HIS A 520 2.55 -1.10 -1.29
C HIS A 520 3.19 -0.12 -2.29
N ALA A 521 4.35 0.43 -1.94
CA ALA A 521 5.16 1.29 -2.82
C ALA A 521 6.58 0.73 -2.97
N GLU A 522 7.32 0.65 -1.85
CA GLU A 522 8.70 0.22 -1.88
C GLU A 522 8.89 -1.28 -2.11
N SER A 523 9.82 -1.62 -3.01
CA SER A 523 10.22 -3.01 -3.30
C SER A 523 11.05 -3.65 -2.18
N TYR A 524 11.31 -2.91 -1.09
CA TYR A 524 11.98 -3.41 0.11
C TYR A 524 11.06 -3.51 1.34
N SER A 525 9.74 -3.41 1.16
CA SER A 525 8.74 -3.47 2.23
C SER A 525 8.97 -4.67 3.20
N PRO A 526 8.84 -4.47 4.52
CA PRO A 526 8.93 -5.54 5.51
C PRO A 526 7.58 -6.22 5.79
N ASP A 527 6.50 -5.94 5.05
CA ASP A 527 5.17 -6.53 5.28
C ASP A 527 5.22 -8.07 5.38
N ASP A 528 4.76 -8.60 6.51
CA ASP A 528 4.81 -10.03 6.81
C ASP A 528 3.60 -10.80 6.25
N ASN A 529 2.52 -10.10 5.88
CA ASN A 529 1.30 -10.76 5.43
C ASN A 529 1.44 -11.34 4.02
N ARG A 530 2.16 -10.64 3.14
CA ARG A 530 2.21 -10.94 1.70
C ARG A 530 3.62 -10.89 1.15
N PHE A 531 4.33 -9.78 1.37
CA PHE A 531 5.51 -9.45 0.57
C PHE A 531 6.82 -10.04 1.11
N ASP A 532 6.99 -10.09 2.43
CA ASP A 532 8.23 -10.46 3.10
C ASP A 532 8.00 -11.48 4.22
N LEU A 533 7.60 -12.69 3.83
CA LEU A 533 7.40 -13.81 4.76
C LEU A 533 8.71 -14.16 5.49
N ARG A 534 8.74 -14.01 6.81
CA ARG A 534 9.92 -14.24 7.64
C ARG A 534 9.55 -14.86 8.99
N PRO A 535 10.48 -15.56 9.67
CA PRO A 535 10.30 -15.87 11.09
C PRO A 535 10.08 -14.60 11.91
N PHE A 536 9.40 -14.73 13.05
CA PHE A 536 9.26 -13.64 14.02
C PHE A 536 9.83 -14.00 15.41
N LEU A 537 10.24 -15.25 15.61
CA LEU A 537 11.04 -15.71 16.73
C LEU A 537 12.45 -16.05 16.21
N TYR A 538 13.38 -15.12 16.39
CA TYR A 538 14.77 -15.26 15.98
C TYR A 538 15.68 -15.50 17.18
N HIS A 539 16.80 -16.19 16.97
CA HIS A 539 17.95 -16.07 17.85
C HIS A 539 18.64 -14.72 17.59
N SER A 540 18.24 -13.68 18.33
CA SER A 540 18.67 -12.28 18.13
C SER A 540 20.17 -12.02 18.34
N GLY A 541 20.89 -12.98 18.93
CA GLY A 541 22.34 -12.94 19.03
C GLY A 541 23.08 -13.23 17.72
N TRP A 542 22.40 -13.82 16.72
CA TRP A 542 22.99 -14.18 15.40
C TRP A 542 24.40 -14.79 15.52
N SER A 543 24.58 -15.71 16.47
CA SER A 543 25.90 -16.07 17.03
C SER A 543 26.89 -16.53 15.96
N TRP A 544 26.45 -17.34 15.00
CA TRP A 544 27.28 -17.80 13.90
C TRP A 544 27.65 -16.65 12.96
N GLN A 545 26.65 -15.94 12.45
CA GLN A 545 26.83 -14.89 11.46
C GLN A 545 27.68 -13.73 12.01
N PHE A 546 27.50 -13.39 13.28
CA PHE A 546 28.27 -12.34 13.93
C PHE A 546 29.71 -12.77 14.19
N ARG A 547 29.97 -14.05 14.48
CA ARG A 547 31.33 -14.58 14.57
C ARG A 547 32.07 -14.52 13.24
N CYS A 548 31.41 -14.89 12.14
CA CYS A 548 32.00 -14.76 10.80
C CYS A 548 32.36 -13.30 10.48
N ILE A 549 31.54 -12.33 10.90
CA ILE A 549 31.87 -10.90 10.76
C ILE A 549 33.13 -10.57 11.58
N ASP A 550 33.22 -11.03 12.83
CA ASP A 550 34.38 -10.77 13.70
C ASP A 550 35.67 -11.35 13.14
N GLU A 551 35.63 -12.59 12.64
CA GLU A 551 36.76 -13.25 11.98
C GLU A 551 37.24 -12.46 10.76
N GLU A 552 36.33 -11.96 9.93
CA GLU A 552 36.68 -11.15 8.75
C GLU A 552 37.23 -9.77 9.13
N VAL A 553 36.69 -9.13 10.18
CA VAL A 553 37.25 -7.87 10.70
C VAL A 553 38.70 -8.07 11.19
N LEU A 554 38.99 -9.18 11.87
CA LEU A 554 40.35 -9.52 12.30
C LEU A 554 41.27 -9.77 11.10
N ALA A 555 40.79 -10.49 10.08
CA ALA A 555 41.55 -10.73 8.86
C ALA A 555 41.87 -9.44 8.09
N LEU A 556 40.94 -8.49 8.02
CA LEU A 556 41.17 -7.19 7.37
C LEU A 556 42.20 -6.35 8.13
N LYS A 557 42.15 -6.31 9.46
CA LYS A 557 43.15 -5.62 10.29
C LYS A 557 44.56 -6.18 10.06
N GLY A 558 44.70 -7.50 10.03
CA GLY A 558 46.00 -8.14 9.79
C GLY A 558 46.58 -7.83 8.41
N ARG A 559 45.74 -7.65 7.38
CA ARG A 559 46.17 -7.26 6.03
C ARG A 559 46.60 -5.79 5.94
N ASP A 560 45.90 -4.90 6.63
CA ASP A 560 46.26 -3.48 6.69
C ASP A 560 47.59 -3.30 7.44
N GLU A 561 47.81 -4.04 8.53
CA GLU A 561 49.10 -4.07 9.25
C GLU A 561 50.24 -4.59 8.35
N GLN A 562 50.05 -5.71 7.63
CA GLN A 562 51.04 -6.22 6.68
C GLN A 562 51.37 -5.22 5.56
N ARG A 563 50.36 -4.54 5.01
CA ARG A 563 50.54 -3.56 3.94
C ARG A 563 51.30 -2.32 4.40
N LEU A 564 51.06 -1.87 5.63
CA LEU A 564 51.84 -0.78 6.25
C LEU A 564 53.30 -1.17 6.48
N PHE A 565 53.57 -2.43 6.84
CA PHE A 565 54.94 -2.94 6.92
C PHE A 565 55.62 -2.99 5.54
N GLU A 566 54.93 -3.42 4.49
CA GLU A 566 55.46 -3.48 3.12
C GLU A 566 55.63 -2.10 2.44
N GLU A 567 54.95 -1.06 2.90
CA GLU A 567 55.12 0.33 2.41
C GLU A 567 56.21 1.11 3.17
N LEU A 568 56.70 0.58 4.30
CA LEU A 568 57.78 1.16 5.13
C LEU A 568 59.17 0.57 4.82
N ASP A 569 59.22 -0.60 4.17
CA ASP A 569 60.41 -1.20 3.53
C ASP A 569 60.55 -0.72 2.07
#